data_AF-A0A7Z0RRG7-F1
#
_entry.id   AF-A0A7Z0RRG7-F1
#
_cell.length_a   1.000
_cell.length_b   1.000
_cell.length_c   1.000
_cell.angle_alpha   90.00
_cell.angle_beta   90.00
_cell.angle_gamma   90.00
#
_symmetry.space_group_name_H-M   'P 1'
#
loop_
_entity.id
_entity.type
_entity.pdbx_description
1 polymer ?
#
loop_
_entity_poly.entity_id
_entity_poly.type
_entity_poly.pdbx_seq_one_letter_code
_entity_poly.pdbx_strand_id
1 'polypeptide(L)' 'RSLDEDEVTLVGCWAHVRRKFFEATPKNADSNSLAKKGLSYCDQMFALEKQWEELDPEVRHQKRQEQLR' A
#
# COMPACT_ATOMS: atom_id res chain seq x y z
N ARG A 1 -28.04 -17.62 4.52
CA ARG A 1 -26.73 -18.18 4.90
C ARG A 1 -26.04 -17.09 5.71
N SER A 2 -26.26 -17.11 7.01
CA SER A 2 -25.62 -16.20 7.96
C SER A 2 -24.15 -16.57 8.00
N LEU A 3 -23.27 -15.66 7.56
CA LEU A 3 -21.85 -15.75 7.86
C LEU A 3 -21.72 -15.15 9.25
N ASP A 4 -21.17 -15.92 10.18
CA ASP A 4 -20.92 -15.50 11.56
C ASP A 4 -20.15 -14.17 11.57
N GLU A 5 -20.66 -13.17 12.30
CA GLU A 5 -20.12 -11.79 12.34
C GLU A 5 -18.70 -11.70 12.92
N ASP A 6 -18.15 -12.81 13.43
CA ASP A 6 -16.88 -12.89 14.15
C ASP A 6 -15.64 -13.16 13.25
N GLU A 7 -15.79 -13.34 11.93
CA GLU A 7 -14.67 -13.68 11.03
C GLU A 7 -14.34 -12.60 9.97
N VAL A 8 -14.60 -11.32 10.28
CA VAL A 8 -14.24 -10.20 9.39
C VAL A 8 -13.02 -9.45 9.93
N THR A 9 -11.93 -9.44 9.15
CA THR A 9 -10.75 -8.62 9.46
C THR A 9 -10.90 -7.23 8.84
N LEU A 10 -10.91 -6.18 9.67
CA LEU A 10 -10.83 -4.80 9.19
C LEU A 10 -9.45 -4.56 8.58
N VAL A 11 -9.42 -4.28 7.28
CA VAL A 11 -8.19 -3.89 6.56
C VAL A 11 -8.31 -2.47 6.01
N GLY A 12 -7.21 -1.73 6.09
CA GLY A 12 -7.10 -0.39 5.49
C GLY A 12 -6.79 -0.46 4.00
N CYS A 13 -7.40 0.43 3.21
CA CYS A 13 -7.08 0.53 1.78
C CYS A 13 -5.78 1.34 1.57
N TRP A 14 -4.80 0.74 0.90
CA TRP A 14 -3.52 1.39 0.57
C TRP A 14 -3.68 2.65 -0.28
N ALA A 15 -4.70 2.73 -1.14
CA ALA A 15 -4.97 3.95 -1.90
C ALA A 15 -5.35 5.13 -0.99
N HIS A 16 -6.14 4.86 0.07
CA HIS A 16 -6.47 5.87 1.08
C HIS A 16 -5.26 6.27 1.92
N VAL A 17 -4.40 5.31 2.28
CA VAL A 17 -3.15 5.60 3.01
C VAL A 17 -2.25 6.53 2.18
N ARG A 18 -2.04 6.21 0.90
CA ARG A 18 -1.27 7.04 -0.03
C ARG A 18 -1.83 8.46 -0.13
N ARG A 19 -3.16 8.60 -0.27
CA ARG A 19 -3.82 9.90 -0.32
C ARG A 19 -3.59 10.71 0.96
N LYS A 20 -3.68 10.09 2.14
CA LYS A 20 -3.39 10.77 3.41
C LYS A 20 -1.95 11.27 3.49
N PHE A 21 -0.98 10.48 3.04
CA PHE A 21 0.41 10.93 3.01
C PHE A 21 0.63 12.08 2.01
N PHE A 22 -0.01 12.04 0.85
CA PHE A 22 0.00 13.14 -0.10
C PHE A 22 -0.57 14.43 0.51
N GLU A 23 -1.74 14.38 1.13
CA GLU A 23 -2.39 15.52 1.80
C GLU A 23 -1.54 16.05 2.96
N ALA A 24 -0.87 15.15 3.70
CA ALA A 24 0.01 15.51 4.81
C ALA A 24 1.38 16.04 4.37
N THR A 25 1.73 16.03 3.07
CA THR A 25 3.04 16.48 2.58
C THR A 25 3.00 17.97 2.22
N PRO A 26 3.67 18.86 2.97
CA PRO A 26 3.76 20.28 2.62
C PRO A 26 4.44 20.49 1.26
N LYS A 27 4.10 21.56 0.54
CA LYS A 27 4.74 21.90 -0.75
C LYS A 27 6.27 22.03 -0.66
N ASN A 28 6.78 22.46 0.50
CA ASN A 28 8.20 22.65 0.77
C ASN A 28 8.80 21.49 1.59
N ALA A 29 8.16 20.30 1.57
CA ALA A 29 8.63 19.17 2.33
C ALA A 29 9.99 18.66 1.83
N ASP A 30 10.95 18.65 2.76
CA ASP A 30 12.22 17.94 2.58
C ASP A 30 11.95 16.45 2.32
N SER A 31 12.80 15.83 1.50
CA SER A 31 12.95 14.37 1.38
C SER A 31 12.94 13.61 2.71
N ASN A 32 13.39 14.21 3.80
CA ASN A 32 13.44 13.57 5.11
C ASN A 32 12.09 13.57 5.86
N SER A 33 11.07 14.29 5.36
CA SER A 33 9.73 14.34 5.95
C SER A 33 9.07 12.96 5.96
N LEU A 34 8.43 12.60 7.09
CA LEU A 34 7.69 11.35 7.23
C LEU A 34 6.57 11.21 6.20
N ALA A 35 5.89 12.32 5.88
CA ALA A 35 4.80 12.31 4.90
C ALA A 35 5.32 11.95 3.49
N LYS A 36 6.48 12.51 3.12
CA LYS A 36 7.11 12.26 1.82
C LYS A 36 7.70 10.85 1.73
N LYS A 37 8.27 10.33 2.82
CA LYS A 37 8.70 8.93 2.92
C LYS A 37 7.53 7.97 2.76
N GLY A 38 6.42 8.21 3.47
CA GLY A 38 5.20 7.40 3.36
C GLY A 38 4.60 7.43 1.95
N LEU A 39 4.57 8.60 1.31
CA LEU A 39 4.14 8.75 -0.08
C LEU A 39 5.04 7.97 -1.03
N SER A 40 6.36 8.12 -0.91
CA SER A 40 7.35 7.41 -1.74
C SER A 40 7.24 5.90 -1.60
N TYR A 41 7.06 5.39 -0.38
CA TYR A 41 6.84 3.97 -0.13
C TYR A 41 5.58 3.47 -0.85
N CYS A 42 4.47 4.21 -0.72
CA CYS A 42 3.24 3.86 -1.41
C CYS A 42 3.41 3.85 -2.93
N ASP A 43 4.07 4.87 -3.50
CA ASP A 43 4.32 4.97 -4.94
C ASP A 43 5.17 3.78 -5.44
N GLN A 44 6.21 3.39 -4.70
CA GLN A 44 7.03 2.21 -5.02
C GLN A 44 6.21 0.92 -4.98
N MET A 45 5.40 0.71 -3.93
CA MET A 45 4.51 -0.44 -3.82
C MET A 45 3.54 -0.53 -5.01
N PHE A 46 2.86 0.57 -5.36
CA PHE A 46 1.93 0.57 -6.49
C PHE A 46 2.64 0.32 -7.83
N ALA A 47 3.86 0.83 -7.99
CA ALA A 47 4.67 0.56 -9.19
C ALA A 47 5.04 -0.93 -9.30
N LEU A 48 5.39 -1.57 -8.19
CA LEU A 48 5.67 -3.01 -8.14
C LEU A 48 4.42 -3.85 -8.40
N GLU A 49 3.29 -3.53 -7.78
CA GLU A 49 2.01 -4.22 -8.02
C GLU A 49 1.59 -4.15 -9.49
N LYS A 50 1.84 -3.02 -10.17
CA LYS A 50 1.60 -2.88 -11.61
C LYS A 50 2.51 -3.80 -12.44
N GLN A 51 3.77 -3.97 -12.04
CA GLN A 51 4.69 -4.89 -12.72
C GLN A 51 4.28 -6.36 -12.56
N TRP A 52 3.53 -6.68 -11.50
CA TRP A 52 3.08 -8.03 -11.19
C TRP A 52 1.63 -8.29 -11.61
N GLU A 53 0.99 -7.37 -12.34
CA GLU A 53 -0.43 -7.42 -12.66
C GLU A 53 -0.84 -8.72 -13.37
N GLU A 54 0.02 -9.20 -14.28
CA GLU A 54 -0.19 -10.41 -15.10
C GLU A 54 0.28 -11.71 -14.42
N LEU A 55 0.87 -11.64 -13.22
CA LEU A 55 1.32 -12.83 -12.49
C LEU A 55 0.15 -13.52 -11.77
N ASP A 56 0.30 -14.82 -11.55
CA ASP A 56 -0.65 -15.59 -10.75
C ASP A 56 -0.81 -14.99 -9.33
N PRO A 57 -2.02 -15.03 -8.74
CA PRO A 57 -2.28 -14.44 -7.42
C PRO A 57 -1.33 -14.92 -6.32
N GLU A 58 -0.96 -16.20 -6.33
CA GLU A 58 -0.03 -16.79 -5.37
C GLU A 58 1.39 -16.23 -5.53
N VAL A 59 1.86 -16.09 -6.77
CA VAL A 59 3.17 -15.50 -7.07
C VAL A 59 3.18 -14.03 -6.68
N ARG A 60 2.11 -13.27 -6.98
CA ARG A 60 1.95 -11.89 -6.54
C ARG A 60 2.01 -11.76 -5.02
N HIS A 61 1.36 -12.67 -4.31
CA HIS A 61 1.40 -12.70 -2.86
C HIS A 61 2.82 -12.93 -2.33
N GLN A 62 3.56 -13.89 -2.88
CA GLN A 62 4.97 -14.12 -2.52
C GLN A 62 5.84 -12.90 -2.81
N LYS A 63 5.66 -12.25 -3.97
CA LYS A 63 6.39 -11.02 -4.32
C LYS A 63 6.15 -9.89 -3.33
N ARG A 64 4.92 -9.71 -2.83
CA ARG A 64 4.65 -8.75 -1.74
C ARG A 64 5.47 -9.07 -0.50
N GLN A 65 5.52 -10.33 -0.06
CA GLN A 65 6.26 -10.74 1.14
C GLN A 65 7.79 -10.58 1.00
N GLU A 66 8.31 -10.70 -0.22
CA GLU A 66 9.73 -10.53 -0.54
C GLU A 66 10.15 -9.07 -0.64
N GLN A 67 9.35 -8.24 -1.32
CA GLN A 67 9.75 -6.90 -1.77
C GLN A 67 9.17 -5.77 -0.91
N LEU A 68 8.04 -6.01 -0.24
CA LEU A 68 7.35 -5.04 0.62
C LEU A 68 7.50 -5.48 2.07
N ARG A 69 8.66 -5.18 2.66
CA ARG A 69 8.92 -5.32 4.09
C ARG A 69 9.05 -3.96 4.76
#